data_AF-A0A484KZX1-F1
#
_entry.id   AF-A0A484KZX1-F1
#
_cell.length_a   1.000
_cell.length_b   1.000
_cell.length_c   1.000
_cell.angle_alpha   90.00
_cell.angle_beta   90.00
_cell.angle_gamma   90.00
#
_symmetry.space_group_name_H-M   'P 1'
#
loop_
_entity.id
_entity.type
_entity.pdbx_description
1 polymer ?
#
loop_
_entity_poly.entity_id
_entity_poly.type
_entity_poly.pdbx_seq_one_letter_code
_entity_poly.pdbx_strand_id
1 'polypeptide(L)'
;MCACKAASVTIVDGLKASTPSQKCALCREEDVYEGAVHLDELNILLSRSCPDYWEERIQCERVERVKQAKEHWEYQCRAFMGV
;
A
#
# COMPACT_ATOMS: atom_id res chain seq x y z
N MET A 1 -5.32 10.60 -12.58
CA MET A 1 -6.47 9.95 -11.89
C MET A 1 -6.79 8.63 -12.56
N CYS A 2 -6.56 7.53 -11.85
CA CYS A 2 -6.76 6.19 -12.42
C CYS A 2 -8.23 5.76 -12.49
N ALA A 3 -8.59 4.95 -13.49
CA ALA A 3 -9.95 4.41 -13.64
C ALA A 3 -10.32 3.39 -12.54
N CYS A 4 -9.32 2.80 -11.90
CA CYS A 4 -9.47 1.75 -10.90
C CYS A 4 -10.00 2.23 -9.55
N LYS A 5 -9.91 3.54 -9.25
CA LYS A 5 -10.44 4.19 -8.04
C LYS A 5 -10.10 3.49 -6.71
N ALA A 6 -8.93 2.84 -6.65
CA ALA A 6 -8.50 2.07 -5.49
C ALA A 6 -7.20 2.66 -4.93
N ALA A 7 -7.23 3.25 -3.73
CA ALA A 7 -6.03 3.74 -3.05
C ALA A 7 -5.27 2.61 -2.36
N SER A 8 -3.94 2.53 -2.54
CA SER A 8 -3.11 1.60 -1.76
C SER A 8 -2.61 2.28 -0.48
N VAL A 9 -3.05 1.79 0.68
CA VAL A 9 -2.50 2.19 1.98
C VAL A 9 -1.57 1.12 2.53
N THR A 10 -0.59 1.53 3.32
CA THR A 10 0.27 0.58 4.04
C THR A 10 -0.50 0.00 5.23
N ILE A 11 -0.13 -1.22 5.64
CA ILE A 11 -0.70 -1.86 6.85
C ILE A 11 -0.46 -1.00 8.10
N VAL A 12 0.61 -0.22 8.09
CA VAL A 12 1.06 0.62 9.21
C VAL A 12 0.22 1.89 9.30
N ASP A 13 -0.04 2.56 8.18
CA ASP A 13 -0.74 3.85 8.17
C ASP A 13 -2.27 3.68 8.22
N GLY A 14 -2.78 2.52 7.78
CA GLY A 14 -4.20 2.19 7.79
C GLY A 14 -5.05 3.01 6.80
N LEU A 15 -6.34 2.68 6.70
CA LEU A 15 -7.25 3.27 5.69
C LEU A 15 -7.41 4.80 5.80
N LYS A 16 -7.24 5.35 7.01
CA LYS A 16 -7.37 6.80 7.28
C LYS A 16 -6.23 7.64 6.74
N ALA A 17 -5.11 7.01 6.39
CA ALA A 17 -3.95 7.68 5.82
C ALA A 17 -3.96 7.72 4.29
N SER A 18 -5.08 7.35 3.64
CA SER A 18 -5.17 7.44 2.18
C SER A 18 -5.10 8.89 1.76
N THR A 19 -4.11 9.24 0.94
CA THR A 19 -4.04 10.56 0.30
C THR A 19 -4.30 10.41 -1.20
N PRO A 20 -4.87 11.43 -1.86
CA PRO A 20 -5.07 11.39 -3.30
C PRO A 20 -3.78 11.16 -4.09
N SER A 21 -2.63 11.57 -3.55
CA SER A 21 -1.30 11.36 -4.15
C SER A 21 -0.77 9.91 -4.10
N GLN A 22 -1.48 8.98 -3.45
CA GLN A 22 -1.04 7.58 -3.39
C GLN A 22 -1.22 6.86 -4.72
N LYS A 23 -0.39 5.84 -4.94
CA LYS A 23 -0.51 4.94 -6.08
C LYS A 23 -1.79 4.11 -5.99
N CYS A 24 -2.34 3.75 -7.13
CA CYS A 24 -3.45 2.84 -7.18
C CYS A 24 -3.07 1.41 -6.73
N ALA A 25 -3.93 0.76 -5.93
CA ALA A 25 -3.76 -0.63 -5.53
C ALA A 25 -3.87 -1.62 -6.70
N LEU A 26 -4.44 -1.22 -7.85
CA LEU A 26 -4.67 -2.09 -8.99
C LEU A 26 -3.71 -1.78 -10.14
N CYS A 27 -3.77 -0.57 -10.69
CA CYS A 27 -2.95 -0.19 -11.85
C CYS A 27 -1.67 0.58 -11.49
N ARG A 28 -1.45 0.93 -10.21
CA ARG A 28 -0.29 1.70 -9.72
C ARG A 28 -0.09 3.09 -10.34
N GLU A 29 -1.01 3.57 -11.15
CA GLU A 29 -1.09 4.97 -11.59
C GLU A 29 -1.24 5.92 -10.39
N GLU A 30 -0.72 7.13 -10.55
CA GLU A 30 -0.83 8.22 -9.58
C GLU A 30 -2.25 8.84 -9.62
N ASP A 31 -2.62 9.48 -8.51
CA ASP A 31 -3.93 10.11 -8.25
C ASP A 31 -5.11 9.13 -8.05
N VAL A 32 -5.40 8.83 -6.78
CA VAL A 32 -6.53 8.01 -6.32
C VAL A 32 -7.58 8.85 -5.58
N TYR A 33 -8.79 8.33 -5.42
CA TYR A 33 -9.84 8.99 -4.64
C TYR A 33 -9.54 8.94 -3.14
N GLU A 34 -9.97 9.96 -2.41
CA GLU A 34 -9.93 9.98 -0.95
C GLU A 34 -10.89 8.91 -0.40
N GLY A 35 -10.39 8.00 0.43
CA GLY A 35 -11.14 6.86 0.96
C GLY A 35 -10.59 5.51 0.47
N ALA A 36 -9.72 4.89 1.27
CA ALA A 36 -9.25 3.54 1.02
C ALA A 36 -10.27 2.48 1.50
N VAL A 37 -10.33 1.37 0.77
CA VAL A 37 -11.08 0.15 1.14
C VAL A 37 -10.15 -1.04 0.94
N HIS A 38 -10.14 -2.01 1.86
CA HIS A 38 -9.44 -3.28 1.67
C HIS A 38 -10.15 -4.08 0.58
N LEU A 39 -9.42 -4.50 -0.45
CA LEU A 39 -9.93 -5.29 -1.57
C LEU A 39 -9.42 -6.73 -1.48
N ASP A 40 -9.72 -7.40 -0.36
CA ASP A 40 -9.17 -8.72 -0.04
C ASP A 40 -9.60 -9.78 -1.06
N GLU A 41 -10.85 -9.75 -1.50
CA GLU A 41 -11.38 -10.67 -2.52
C GLU A 41 -10.72 -10.45 -3.88
N LEU A 42 -10.46 -9.19 -4.26
CA LEU A 42 -9.76 -8.86 -5.50
C LEU A 42 -8.29 -9.25 -5.43
N ASN A 43 -7.65 -9.06 -4.26
CA ASN A 43 -6.30 -9.52 -4.00
C ASN A 43 -6.18 -11.05 -4.17
N ILE A 44 -7.14 -11.82 -3.64
CA ILE A 44 -7.23 -13.28 -3.83
C ILE A 44 -7.47 -13.64 -5.30
N LEU A 45 -8.33 -12.88 -6.00
CA LEU A 45 -8.61 -13.12 -7.41
C LEU A 45 -7.34 -12.91 -8.26
N LEU A 46 -6.64 -11.79 -8.08
CA LEU A 46 -5.43 -11.46 -8.81
C LEU A 46 -4.31 -12.48 -8.55
N SER A 47 -4.10 -12.89 -7.29
CA SER A 47 -3.08 -13.90 -6.97
C SER A 47 -3.33 -15.25 -7.65
N ARG A 48 -4.59 -15.57 -7.97
CA ARG A 48 -4.97 -16.81 -8.67
C ARG A 48 -4.98 -16.67 -10.19
N SER A 49 -5.45 -15.54 -10.70
CA SER A 49 -5.64 -15.32 -12.14
C SER A 49 -4.38 -14.87 -12.86
N CYS A 50 -3.43 -14.22 -12.18
CA CYS A 50 -2.19 -13.73 -12.76
C CYS A 50 -0.99 -13.98 -11.82
N PRO A 51 -0.62 -15.24 -11.56
CA PRO A 51 0.36 -15.59 -10.52
C PRO A 51 1.76 -15.02 -10.76
N ASP A 52 2.27 -15.07 -12.01
CA ASP A 52 3.63 -14.60 -12.32
C ASP A 52 3.77 -13.09 -12.10
N TYR A 53 2.83 -12.32 -12.66
CA TYR A 53 2.75 -10.87 -12.42
C TYR A 53 2.60 -10.54 -10.93
N TRP A 54 1.79 -11.33 -10.22
CA TRP A 54 1.53 -11.10 -8.81
C TRP A 54 2.77 -11.39 -7.94
N GLU A 55 3.52 -12.44 -8.26
CA GLU A 55 4.79 -12.78 -7.62
C GLU A 55 5.82 -11.66 -7.82
N GLU A 56 6.04 -11.21 -9.07
CA GLU A 56 6.94 -10.10 -9.39
C GLU A 56 6.57 -8.84 -8.61
N ARG A 57 5.26 -8.52 -8.58
CA ARG A 57 4.74 -7.37 -7.84
C ARG A 57 5.02 -7.47 -6.34
N ILE A 58 4.79 -8.63 -5.72
CA ILE A 58 5.08 -8.84 -4.29
C ILE A 58 6.57 -8.62 -4.01
N GLN A 59 7.46 -9.15 -4.86
CA GLN A 59 8.90 -8.99 -4.66
C GLN A 59 9.32 -7.51 -4.75
N CYS A 60 8.82 -6.76 -5.74
CA CYS A 60 9.10 -5.34 -5.87
C CYS A 60 8.58 -4.52 -4.68
N GLU A 61 7.35 -4.77 -4.24
CA GLU A 61 6.72 -4.00 -3.16
C GLU A 61 7.27 -4.35 -1.76
N ARG A 62 7.84 -5.56 -1.59
CA ARG A 62 8.37 -6.00 -0.29
C ARG A 62 9.44 -5.06 0.24
N VAL A 63 10.33 -4.58 -0.62
CA VAL A 63 11.41 -3.65 -0.25
C VAL A 63 10.84 -2.33 0.28
N GLU A 64 9.84 -1.78 -0.41
CA GLU A 64 9.14 -0.55 -0.01
C GLU A 64 8.44 -0.74 1.34
N ARG A 65 7.71 -1.85 1.52
CA ARG A 65 6.98 -2.14 2.77
C ARG A 65 7.90 -2.33 3.97
N VAL A 66 9.01 -3.05 3.81
CA VAL A 66 9.99 -3.24 4.90
C VAL A 66 10.62 -1.90 5.30
N LYS A 67 10.96 -1.06 4.31
CA LYS A 67 11.49 0.28 4.57
C LYS A 67 10.50 1.15 5.36
N GLN A 68 9.25 1.23 4.91
CA GLN A 68 8.20 2.01 5.59
C GLN A 68 7.95 1.53 7.02
N ALA A 69 7.88 0.20 7.24
CA ALA A 69 7.70 -0.35 8.58
C ALA A 69 8.88 0.01 9.50
N LYS A 70 10.12 -0.08 9.00
CA LYS A 70 11.31 0.32 9.76
C LYS A 70 11.26 1.80 10.13
N GLU A 71 11.00 2.68 9.15
CA GLU A 71 10.92 4.12 9.36
C GLU A 71 9.83 4.49 10.37
N HIS A 72 8.67 3.82 10.30
CA HIS A 72 7.60 4.00 11.27
C HIS A 72 8.05 3.63 12.69
N TRP A 73 8.63 2.45 12.90
CA TRP A 73 9.07 2.03 14.23
C TRP A 73 10.22 2.87 14.77
N GLU A 74 11.16 3.31 13.94
CA GLU A 74 12.20 4.26 14.34
C GLU A 74 11.61 5.60 14.78
N TYR A 75 10.60 6.10 14.06
CA TYR A 75 9.88 7.31 14.44
C TYR A 75 9.13 7.12 15.78
N GLN A 76 8.40 6.02 15.94
CA GLN A 76 7.69 5.71 17.19
C GLN A 76 8.67 5.60 18.38
N CYS A 77 9.83 4.96 18.20
CA CYS A 77 10.87 4.88 19.22
C CYS A 77 11.42 6.26 19.60
N ARG A 78 11.72 7.13 18.62
CA ARG A 78 12.18 8.50 18.88
C ARG A 78 11.13 9.32 19.63
N ALA A 79 9.89 9.29 19.15
CA ALA A 79 8.77 9.98 19.77
C ALA A 79 8.54 9.53 21.22
N PHE A 80 8.67 8.22 21.49
CA PHE A 80 8.57 7.67 22.84
C PHE A 80 9.73 8.08 23.74
N MET A 81 10.96 8.08 23.22
CA MET A 81 12.15 8.50 23.97
C MET A 81 12.28 10.02 24.14
N GLY A 82 11.48 10.81 23.42
CA GLY A 82 11.50 12.27 23.48
C GLY A 82 12.75 12.91 22.84
N VAL A 83 13.38 12.22 21.87
CA VAL A 83 14.55 12.69 21.11
C VAL A 83 14.16 13.08 19.70
#